data_AF-A0A535NEL9-F1
#
_entry.id   AF-A0A535NEL9-F1
#
_cell.length_a   1.000
_cell.length_b   1.000
_cell.length_c   1.000
_cell.angle_alpha   90.00
_cell.angle_beta   90.00
_cell.angle_gamma   90.00
#
_symmetry.space_group_name_H-M   'P 1'
#
loop_
_entity.id
_entity.type
_entity.pdbx_description
1 polymer ?
#
loop_
_entity_poly.entity_id
_entity_poly.type
_entity_poly.pdbx_seq_one_letter_code
_entity_poly.pdbx_strand_id
1 'polypeptide(L)'
;MAALIDALGRGPVHLYGFSYGGLLAQALALRHPRLVRTLVLANTLHSPEMWQANHANINRELANQYPELWEQILELRKRGLPSTAPEMQRLFAASMRLVRFYDPDNADRLAGLSEPGARNVELYPVFCGADVDFIIGGEVARIPDFRPDLNRIACPMLIVAGRYDRALYPRLQREFASFAPRARWVILERSGAFAHVEEPAALFALLREFFAGKTTTR
;
A
#
# COMPACT_ATOMS: atom_id res chain seq x y z
N MET A 1 10.92 -15.06 -0.93
CA MET A 1 9.74 -15.53 -0.17
C MET A 1 9.48 -17.02 -0.35
N ALA A 2 9.26 -17.54 -1.57
CA ALA A 2 9.01 -18.98 -1.78
C ALA A 2 10.09 -19.87 -1.12
N ALA A 3 11.37 -19.62 -1.43
CA ALA A 3 12.49 -20.33 -0.83
C ALA A 3 12.54 -20.25 0.70
N LEU A 4 12.07 -19.16 1.31
CA LEU A 4 11.99 -19.03 2.77
C LEU A 4 10.89 -19.91 3.35
N ILE A 5 9.70 -19.93 2.72
CA ILE A 5 8.59 -20.80 3.14
C ILE A 5 9.00 -22.28 3.04
N ASP A 6 9.67 -22.64 1.93
CA ASP A 6 10.18 -24.00 1.71
C ASP A 6 11.24 -24.37 2.75
N ALA A 7 12.23 -23.50 2.99
CA ALA A 7 13.29 -23.74 3.96
C ALA A 7 12.76 -23.90 5.40
N LEU A 8 11.69 -23.17 5.75
CA LEU A 8 11.05 -23.31 7.07
C LEU A 8 10.14 -24.55 7.15
N GLY A 9 9.75 -25.15 6.03
CA GLY A 9 8.84 -26.31 5.99
C GLY A 9 7.44 -26.01 6.56
N ARG A 10 6.98 -24.76 6.49
CA ARG A 10 5.71 -24.30 7.11
C ARG A 10 4.60 -23.97 6.10
N GLY A 11 4.78 -24.31 4.82
CA GLY A 11 3.76 -24.10 3.79
C GLY A 11 2.59 -25.11 3.85
N PRO A 12 1.41 -24.78 3.29
CA PRO A 12 1.00 -23.47 2.78
C PRO A 12 0.65 -22.48 3.91
N VAL A 13 1.00 -21.20 3.72
CA VAL A 13 0.83 -20.13 4.73
C VAL A 13 -0.38 -19.23 4.47
N HIS A 14 -0.92 -18.61 5.52
CA HIS A 14 -1.80 -17.45 5.38
C HIS A 14 -0.93 -16.22 5.10
N LEU A 15 -1.05 -15.63 3.92
CA LEU A 15 -0.18 -14.54 3.47
C LEU A 15 -0.88 -13.19 3.59
N TYR A 16 -0.33 -12.28 4.39
CA TYR A 16 -0.80 -10.91 4.54
C TYR A 16 0.19 -9.95 3.86
N GLY A 17 -0.24 -9.30 2.77
CA GLY A 17 0.53 -8.30 2.04
C GLY A 17 -0.03 -6.90 2.29
N PHE A 18 0.74 -6.05 2.96
CA PHE A 18 0.41 -4.64 3.20
C PHE A 18 1.18 -3.72 2.27
N SER A 19 0.50 -2.71 1.69
CA SER A 19 1.12 -1.70 0.82
C SER A 19 1.97 -2.36 -0.28
N TYR A 20 3.25 -2.02 -0.46
CA TYR A 20 4.14 -2.70 -1.41
C TYR A 20 4.15 -4.22 -1.27
N GLY A 21 4.06 -4.75 -0.04
CA GLY A 21 4.06 -6.19 0.23
C GLY A 21 2.92 -6.94 -0.44
N GLY A 22 1.82 -6.28 -0.79
CA GLY A 22 0.73 -6.91 -1.55
C GLY A 22 1.08 -7.17 -3.01
N LEU A 23 1.95 -6.37 -3.66
CA LEU A 23 2.46 -6.68 -5.01
C LEU A 23 3.30 -7.97 -4.99
N LEU A 24 4.17 -8.10 -3.98
CA LEU A 24 4.95 -9.32 -3.77
C LEU A 24 4.07 -10.53 -3.41
N ALA A 25 3.01 -10.31 -2.62
CA ALA A 25 2.08 -11.35 -2.24
C ALA A 25 1.26 -11.87 -3.42
N GLN A 26 0.81 -10.98 -4.33
CA GLN A 26 0.18 -11.36 -5.60
C GLN A 26 1.13 -12.19 -6.46
N ALA A 27 2.37 -11.74 -6.64
CA ALA A 27 3.38 -12.47 -7.40
C ALA A 27 3.61 -13.89 -6.83
N LEU A 28 3.70 -14.02 -5.50
CA LEU A 28 3.90 -15.31 -4.84
C LEU A 28 2.68 -16.23 -5.04
N ALA A 29 1.47 -15.72 -4.85
CA ALA A 29 0.24 -16.50 -5.00
C ALA A 29 0.01 -16.99 -6.43
N LEU A 30 0.43 -16.20 -7.43
CA LEU A 30 0.34 -16.57 -8.85
C LEU A 30 1.42 -17.59 -9.25
N ARG A 31 2.67 -17.38 -8.83
CA ARG A 31 3.81 -18.20 -9.27
C ARG A 31 3.99 -19.47 -8.45
N HIS A 32 3.62 -19.44 -7.17
CA HIS A 32 3.77 -20.55 -6.23
C HIS A 32 2.46 -20.80 -5.47
N PRO A 33 1.34 -21.09 -6.16
CA PRO A 33 0.00 -21.19 -5.55
C PRO A 33 -0.06 -22.25 -4.43
N ARG A 34 0.75 -23.32 -4.52
CA ARG A 34 0.83 -24.37 -3.49
C ARG A 34 1.39 -23.88 -2.14
N LEU A 35 2.04 -22.72 -2.10
CA LEU A 35 2.62 -22.17 -0.88
C LEU A 35 1.67 -21.22 -0.13
N VAL A 36 0.52 -20.86 -0.72
CA VAL A 36 -0.38 -19.85 -0.18
C VAL A 36 -1.75 -20.47 0.10
N ARG A 37 -2.12 -20.53 1.38
CA ARG A 37 -3.41 -21.06 1.85
C ARG A 37 -4.53 -20.05 1.69
N THR A 38 -4.27 -18.79 2.06
CA THR A 38 -5.16 -17.65 1.87
C THR A 38 -4.32 -16.41 1.60
N LEU A 39 -4.86 -15.47 0.84
CA LEU A 39 -4.20 -14.21 0.52
C LEU A 39 -5.00 -13.02 1.08
N VAL A 40 -4.34 -12.15 1.84
CA VAL A 40 -4.88 -10.88 2.29
C VAL A 40 -4.09 -9.74 1.65
N LEU A 41 -4.80 -8.86 0.96
CA LEU A 41 -4.29 -7.68 0.28
C LEU A 41 -4.80 -6.45 1.03
N ALA A 42 -3.98 -5.90 1.92
CA ALA A 42 -4.38 -4.82 2.83
C ALA A 42 -3.76 -3.49 2.39
N ASN A 43 -4.60 -2.48 2.14
CA ASN A 43 -4.18 -1.13 1.73
C ASN A 43 -3.03 -1.18 0.72
N THR A 44 -3.27 -1.90 -0.38
CA THR A 44 -2.23 -2.29 -1.35
C THR A 44 -2.67 -2.00 -2.80
N LEU A 45 -1.84 -2.41 -3.75
CA LEU A 45 -1.85 -2.03 -5.15
C LEU A 45 -1.90 -3.28 -6.03
N HIS A 46 -2.43 -3.19 -7.25
CA HIS A 46 -2.32 -4.27 -8.26
C HIS A 46 -1.20 -4.04 -9.28
N SER A 47 -0.67 -2.81 -9.40
CA SER A 47 0.33 -2.47 -10.42
C SER A 47 1.11 -1.19 -10.08
N PRO A 48 2.23 -0.94 -10.79
CA PRO A 48 2.93 0.35 -10.72
C PRO A 48 2.06 1.53 -11.19
N GLU A 49 1.15 1.32 -12.14
CA GLU A 49 0.19 2.34 -12.59
C GLU A 49 -0.74 2.80 -11.45
N MET A 50 -1.27 1.85 -10.67
CA MET A 50 -2.08 2.19 -9.50
C MET A 50 -1.25 2.95 -8.45
N TRP A 51 0.05 2.66 -8.35
CA TRP A 51 0.96 3.38 -7.45
C TRP A 51 1.21 4.81 -7.94
N GLN A 52 1.37 5.00 -9.25
CA GLN A 52 1.44 6.31 -9.87
C GLN A 52 0.15 7.13 -9.59
N ALA A 53 -1.03 6.52 -9.72
CA ALA A 53 -2.31 7.16 -9.39
C ALA A 53 -2.43 7.52 -7.89
N ASN A 54 -1.88 6.68 -7.01
CA ASN A 54 -1.76 6.97 -5.58
C ASN A 54 -0.92 8.23 -5.31
N HIS A 55 0.27 8.35 -5.93
CA HIS A 55 1.12 9.54 -5.74
C HIS A 55 0.49 10.80 -6.34
N ALA A 56 -0.16 10.68 -7.50
CA ALA A 56 -0.93 11.77 -8.07
C ALA A 56 -2.03 12.26 -7.12
N ASN A 57 -2.69 11.36 -6.37
CA ASN A 57 -3.68 11.78 -5.38
C ASN A 57 -3.04 12.45 -4.17
N ILE A 58 -1.93 11.94 -3.63
CA ILE A 58 -1.19 12.60 -2.54
C ILE A 58 -0.84 14.04 -2.91
N ASN A 59 -0.32 14.24 -4.13
CA ASN A 59 0.01 15.57 -4.64
C ASN A 59 -1.22 16.48 -4.74
N ARG A 60 -2.35 15.94 -5.19
CA ARG A 60 -3.62 16.68 -5.24
C ARG A 60 -4.13 17.05 -3.84
N GLU A 61 -4.06 16.14 -2.87
CA GLU A 61 -4.44 16.44 -1.49
C GLU A 61 -3.54 17.53 -0.90
N LEU A 62 -2.22 17.44 -1.09
CA LEU A 62 -1.29 18.48 -0.66
C LEU A 62 -1.58 19.83 -1.31
N ALA A 63 -1.76 19.87 -2.62
CA ALA A 63 -2.08 21.11 -3.35
C ALA A 63 -3.36 21.78 -2.86
N ASN A 64 -4.37 20.98 -2.48
CA ASN A 64 -5.65 21.50 -2.01
C ASN A 64 -5.63 21.91 -0.53
N GLN A 65 -4.92 21.15 0.33
CA GLN A 65 -4.98 21.33 1.78
C GLN A 65 -3.84 22.19 2.34
N TYR A 66 -2.70 22.23 1.66
CA TYR A 66 -1.50 22.98 2.07
C TYR A 66 -0.87 23.70 0.86
N PRO A 67 -1.56 24.70 0.27
CA PRO A 67 -1.07 25.38 -0.93
C PRO A 67 0.31 26.02 -0.73
N GLU A 68 0.61 26.56 0.46
CA GLU A 68 1.91 27.17 0.77
C GLU A 68 3.05 26.14 0.80
N LEU A 69 2.75 24.91 1.26
CA LEU A 69 3.71 23.81 1.24
C LEU A 69 3.88 23.27 -0.18
N TRP A 70 2.79 23.19 -0.94
CA TRP A 70 2.82 22.76 -2.33
C TRP A 70 3.63 23.72 -3.23
N GLU A 71 3.50 25.03 -3.02
CA GLU A 71 4.33 26.04 -3.70
C GLU A 71 5.82 25.82 -3.45
N GLN A 72 6.21 25.53 -2.20
CA GLN A 72 7.59 25.20 -1.85
C GLN A 72 8.08 23.94 -2.58
N ILE A 73 7.25 22.88 -2.63
CA ILE A 73 7.56 21.65 -3.38
C ILE A 73 7.81 21.98 -4.86
N LEU A 74 6.91 22.76 -5.48
CA LEU A 74 7.04 23.15 -6.88
C LEU A 74 8.31 23.98 -7.15
N GLU A 75 8.70 24.85 -6.21
CA GLU A 75 9.93 25.63 -6.34
C GLU A 75 11.18 24.75 -6.28
N LEU A 76 11.23 23.79 -5.35
CA LEU A 76 12.32 22.80 -5.32
C LEU A 76 12.37 21.97 -6.60
N ARG A 77 11.22 21.62 -7.19
CA ARG A 77 11.16 20.91 -8.48
C ARG A 77 11.69 21.74 -9.64
N LYS A 78 11.34 23.03 -9.72
CA LYS A 78 11.88 23.93 -10.77
C LYS A 78 13.40 24.00 -10.73
N ARG A 79 13.98 23.90 -9.53
CA ARG A 79 15.43 23.83 -9.30
C ARG A 79 16.04 22.45 -9.59
N GLY A 80 15.24 21.47 -10.00
CA GLY A 80 15.67 20.12 -10.37
C GLY A 80 15.87 19.16 -9.20
N LEU A 81 15.35 19.47 -8.00
CA LEU A 81 15.49 18.57 -6.85
C LEU A 81 14.51 17.39 -6.96
N PRO A 82 14.99 16.14 -6.81
CA PRO A 82 14.13 14.96 -6.83
C PRO A 82 13.43 14.73 -5.48
N SER A 83 12.39 13.89 -5.45
CA SER A 83 11.74 13.37 -4.22
C SER A 83 12.68 12.88 -3.12
N THR A 84 13.86 12.37 -3.47
CA THR A 84 14.85 11.89 -2.49
C THR A 84 15.76 12.99 -1.93
N ALA A 85 15.70 14.22 -2.43
CA ALA A 85 16.43 15.34 -1.82
C ALA A 85 15.91 15.60 -0.39
N PRO A 86 16.79 15.84 0.60
CA PRO A 86 16.37 16.03 1.99
C PRO A 86 15.32 17.14 2.19
N GLU A 87 15.42 18.24 1.46
CA GLU A 87 14.45 19.33 1.47
C GLU A 87 13.08 18.86 0.98
N MET A 88 13.04 18.07 -0.10
CA MET A 88 11.80 17.52 -0.66
C MET A 88 11.16 16.52 0.30
N GLN A 89 11.97 15.64 0.91
CA GLN A 89 11.49 14.67 1.88
C GLN A 89 10.81 15.34 3.09
N ARG A 90 11.39 16.42 3.61
CA ARG A 90 10.81 17.18 4.74
C ARG A 90 9.44 17.77 4.39
N LEU A 91 9.24 18.24 3.17
CA LEU A 91 7.94 18.78 2.75
C LEU A 91 6.90 17.66 2.58
N PHE A 92 7.28 16.54 1.94
CA PHE A 92 6.37 15.40 1.79
C PHE A 92 6.08 14.68 3.11
N ALA A 93 6.93 14.81 4.11
CA ALA A 93 6.69 14.27 5.45
C ALA A 93 5.38 14.78 6.07
N ALA A 94 5.08 16.07 5.86
CA ALA A 94 3.84 16.68 6.33
C ALA A 94 2.58 16.01 5.75
N SER A 95 2.67 15.45 4.53
CA SER A 95 1.56 14.77 3.88
C SER A 95 1.11 13.50 4.60
N MET A 96 2.03 12.82 5.30
CA MET A 96 1.78 11.49 5.88
C MET A 96 0.58 11.49 6.83
N ARG A 97 0.55 12.47 7.76
CA ARG A 97 -0.54 12.68 8.71
C ARG A 97 -1.88 12.89 8.01
N LEU A 98 -1.87 13.67 6.94
CA LEU A 98 -3.08 14.03 6.19
C LEU A 98 -3.62 12.85 5.37
N VAL A 99 -2.74 12.13 4.68
CA VAL A 99 -3.16 11.24 3.58
C VAL A 99 -3.18 9.77 3.95
N ARG A 100 -2.58 9.36 5.06
CA ARG A 100 -2.45 7.95 5.43
C ARG A 100 -3.18 7.55 6.71
N PHE A 101 -3.75 8.49 7.45
CA PHE A 101 -4.39 8.21 8.73
C PHE A 101 -5.81 8.77 8.76
N TYR A 102 -6.69 8.06 9.46
CA TYR A 102 -7.98 8.60 9.88
C TYR A 102 -7.79 9.62 11.00
N ASP A 103 -7.00 9.25 12.01
CA ASP A 103 -6.60 10.11 13.11
C ASP A 103 -5.10 10.47 12.94
N PRO A 104 -4.79 11.74 12.60
CA PRO A 104 -3.43 12.16 12.27
C PRO A 104 -2.44 12.02 13.42
N ASP A 105 -2.91 11.93 14.68
CA ASP A 105 -2.04 11.75 15.84
C ASP A 105 -1.41 10.34 15.86
N ASN A 106 -2.00 9.38 15.15
CA ASN A 106 -1.43 8.04 15.00
C ASN A 106 -0.15 8.02 14.15
N ALA A 107 0.15 9.07 13.39
CA ALA A 107 1.40 9.16 12.65
C ALA A 107 2.63 9.16 13.58
N ASP A 108 2.52 9.71 14.78
CA ASP A 108 3.61 9.75 15.75
C ASP A 108 3.97 8.36 16.26
N ARG A 109 3.02 7.41 16.26
CA ARG A 109 3.29 6.00 16.58
C ARG A 109 4.25 5.35 15.60
N LEU A 110 4.40 5.92 14.40
CA LEU A 110 5.32 5.46 13.36
C LEU A 110 6.57 6.34 13.22
N ALA A 111 6.65 7.49 13.91
CA ALA A 111 7.74 8.46 13.76
C ALA A 111 9.12 7.93 14.20
N GLY A 112 9.17 6.82 14.94
CA GLY A 112 10.41 6.12 15.32
C GLY A 112 10.94 5.11 14.29
N LEU A 113 10.21 4.85 13.21
CA LEU A 113 10.58 3.87 12.17
C LEU A 113 11.24 4.53 10.94
N SER A 114 11.84 5.71 11.12
CA SER A 114 12.20 6.79 10.16
C SER A 114 11.20 7.94 10.27
N GLU A 115 11.63 9.20 10.06
CA GLU A 115 10.67 10.31 10.03
C GLU A 115 9.53 9.96 9.07
N PRO A 116 8.26 10.29 9.37
CA PRO A 116 7.16 9.97 8.47
C PRO A 116 7.45 10.60 7.10
N GLY A 117 7.84 9.83 6.09
CA GLY A 117 8.22 10.35 4.77
C GLY A 117 9.73 10.43 4.48
N ALA A 118 10.60 10.20 5.46
CA ALA A 118 12.04 10.03 5.22
C ALA A 118 12.28 8.74 4.42
N ARG A 119 12.88 8.92 3.26
CA ARG A 119 13.24 7.84 2.34
C ARG A 119 14.71 7.54 2.53
N ASN A 120 15.03 6.26 2.64
CA ASN A 120 16.43 5.84 2.56
C ASN A 120 16.98 6.31 1.20
N VAL A 121 17.89 7.29 1.25
CA VAL A 121 18.39 8.01 0.08
C VAL A 121 19.22 7.12 -0.85
N GLU A 122 19.71 5.99 -0.36
CA GLU A 122 20.46 5.01 -1.17
C GLU A 122 19.51 4.01 -1.82
N LEU A 123 18.53 3.49 -1.06
CA LEU A 123 17.65 2.43 -1.54
C LEU A 123 16.50 2.95 -2.41
N TYR A 124 15.86 4.06 -2.05
CA TYR A 124 14.65 4.53 -2.72
C TYR A 124 14.86 4.87 -4.21
N PRO A 125 15.96 5.52 -4.62
CA PRO A 125 16.23 5.75 -6.04
C PRO A 125 16.22 4.47 -6.88
N VAL A 126 16.81 3.38 -6.36
CA VAL A 126 16.84 2.08 -7.03
C VAL A 126 15.50 1.38 -6.95
N PHE A 127 14.85 1.43 -5.79
CA PHE A 127 13.62 0.73 -5.51
C PHE A 127 12.43 1.30 -6.27
N CYS A 128 12.15 2.59 -6.13
CA CYS A 128 10.94 3.23 -6.65
C CYS A 128 11.21 4.51 -7.46
N GLY A 129 12.48 4.83 -7.72
CA GLY A 129 12.89 6.03 -8.46
C GLY A 129 13.23 7.21 -7.56
N ALA A 130 14.18 8.04 -8.00
CA ALA A 130 14.61 9.20 -7.22
C ALA A 130 13.50 10.26 -7.08
N ASP A 131 12.56 10.32 -8.03
CA ASP A 131 11.46 11.30 -8.07
C ASP A 131 10.07 10.67 -7.79
N VAL A 132 10.03 9.65 -6.92
CA VAL A 132 8.85 8.79 -6.69
C VAL A 132 7.54 9.52 -6.33
N ASP A 133 7.58 10.71 -5.74
CA ASP A 133 6.34 11.47 -5.46
C ASP A 133 5.64 11.96 -6.73
N PHE A 134 6.36 11.98 -7.85
CA PHE A 134 5.85 12.47 -9.12
C PHE A 134 5.90 11.39 -10.19
N ILE A 135 6.96 10.59 -10.22
CA ILE A 135 7.17 9.56 -11.23
C ILE A 135 7.68 8.29 -10.54
N ILE A 136 6.86 7.25 -10.53
CA ILE A 136 7.29 5.90 -10.13
C ILE A 136 8.35 5.41 -11.11
N GLY A 137 9.48 4.95 -10.58
CA GLY A 137 10.58 4.36 -11.33
C GLY A 137 11.18 3.15 -10.61
N GLY A 138 12.48 2.94 -10.83
CA GLY A 138 13.23 1.87 -10.19
C GLY A 138 12.72 0.47 -10.51
N GLU A 139 13.00 -0.48 -9.63
CA GLU A 139 12.55 -1.87 -9.74
C GLU A 139 11.02 -2.01 -9.60
N VAL A 140 10.35 -1.10 -8.88
CA VAL A 140 8.89 -1.08 -8.78
C VAL A 140 8.25 -0.93 -10.16
N ALA A 141 8.78 -0.06 -11.04
CA ALA A 141 8.24 0.12 -12.39
C ALA A 141 8.31 -1.15 -13.27
N ARG A 142 9.12 -2.14 -12.87
CA ARG A 142 9.27 -3.42 -13.57
C ARG A 142 8.31 -4.51 -13.07
N ILE A 143 7.60 -4.25 -11.98
CA ILE A 143 6.61 -5.19 -11.45
C ILE A 143 5.45 -5.30 -12.45
N PRO A 144 5.01 -6.52 -12.80
CA PRO A 144 3.91 -6.68 -13.74
C PRO A 144 2.61 -6.10 -13.19
N ASP A 145 1.73 -5.71 -14.09
CA ASP A 145 0.34 -5.44 -13.75
C ASP A 145 -0.40 -6.75 -13.49
N PHE A 146 -0.90 -6.92 -12.27
CA PHE A 146 -1.59 -8.15 -11.87
C PHE A 146 -3.07 -8.18 -12.27
N ARG A 147 -3.69 -7.07 -12.71
CA ARG A 147 -5.13 -7.01 -13.05
C ARG A 147 -5.60 -8.20 -13.90
N PRO A 148 -4.91 -8.60 -14.99
CA PRO A 148 -5.38 -9.69 -15.85
C PRO A 148 -5.37 -11.05 -15.15
N ASP A 149 -4.49 -11.23 -14.16
CA ASP A 149 -4.20 -12.52 -13.53
C ASP A 149 -4.84 -12.67 -12.14
N LEU A 150 -5.40 -11.62 -11.54
CA LEU A 150 -6.01 -11.69 -10.19
C LEU A 150 -7.05 -12.82 -10.07
N ASN A 151 -7.83 -13.04 -11.13
CA ASN A 151 -8.82 -14.11 -11.19
C ASN A 151 -8.21 -15.52 -11.29
N ARG A 152 -6.92 -15.66 -11.56
CA ARG A 152 -6.20 -16.94 -11.60
C ARG A 152 -5.63 -17.35 -10.23
N ILE A 153 -5.63 -16.45 -9.24
CA ILE A 153 -5.22 -16.78 -7.88
C ILE A 153 -6.18 -17.84 -7.31
N ALA A 154 -5.64 -19.02 -6.99
CA ALA A 154 -6.44 -20.19 -6.65
C ALA A 154 -7.00 -20.15 -5.22
N CYS A 155 -6.24 -19.60 -4.27
CA CYS A 155 -6.63 -19.55 -2.86
C CYS A 155 -7.68 -18.46 -2.59
N PRO A 156 -8.46 -18.56 -1.50
CA PRO A 156 -9.34 -17.49 -1.04
C PRO A 156 -8.58 -16.17 -0.85
N MET A 157 -9.19 -15.08 -1.29
CA MET A 157 -8.61 -13.73 -1.24
C MET A 157 -9.49 -12.78 -0.43
N LEU A 158 -8.86 -11.96 0.41
CA LEU A 158 -9.48 -10.84 1.13
C LEU A 158 -8.76 -9.54 0.75
N ILE A 159 -9.49 -8.55 0.27
CA ILE A 159 -9.00 -7.19 0.02
C ILE A 159 -9.53 -6.30 1.15
N VAL A 160 -8.63 -5.65 1.88
CA VAL A 160 -8.94 -4.74 2.99
C VAL A 160 -8.46 -3.34 2.64
N ALA A 161 -9.31 -2.34 2.83
CA ALA A 161 -8.95 -0.93 2.69
C ALA A 161 -9.41 -0.12 3.90
N GLY A 162 -8.78 1.02 4.16
CA GLY A 162 -9.26 2.01 5.13
C GLY A 162 -10.11 3.08 4.47
N ARG A 163 -11.20 3.48 5.12
CA ARG A 163 -12.13 4.51 4.63
C ARG A 163 -11.45 5.87 4.36
N TYR A 164 -10.43 6.19 5.15
CA TYR A 164 -9.76 7.50 5.14
C TYR A 164 -8.35 7.44 4.58
N ASP A 165 -8.00 6.36 3.89
CA ASP A 165 -6.77 6.32 3.11
C ASP A 165 -6.94 7.32 1.96
N ARG A 166 -6.18 8.40 1.95
CA ARG A 166 -6.19 9.36 0.82
C ARG A 166 -4.98 9.14 -0.09
N ALA A 167 -4.10 8.19 0.21
CA ALA A 167 -3.09 7.74 -0.71
C ALA A 167 -3.71 6.69 -1.65
N LEU A 168 -4.12 5.57 -1.08
CA LEU A 168 -4.80 4.45 -1.72
C LEU A 168 -6.32 4.57 -1.55
N TYR A 169 -6.88 5.63 -2.11
CA TYR A 169 -8.23 6.08 -1.81
C TYR A 169 -9.35 5.07 -2.14
N PRO A 170 -10.49 5.08 -1.42
CA PRO A 170 -11.52 4.04 -1.52
C PRO A 170 -12.04 3.77 -2.94
N ARG A 171 -12.08 4.80 -3.81
CA ARG A 171 -12.43 4.61 -5.22
C ARG A 171 -11.43 3.72 -5.95
N LEU A 172 -10.13 3.90 -5.73
CA LEU A 172 -9.06 3.09 -6.32
C LEU A 172 -9.10 1.65 -5.77
N GLN A 173 -9.37 1.49 -4.47
CA GLN A 173 -9.52 0.16 -3.85
C GLN A 173 -10.78 -0.58 -4.33
N ARG A 174 -11.89 0.14 -4.56
CA ARG A 174 -13.09 -0.45 -5.16
C ARG A 174 -12.84 -0.91 -6.59
N GLU A 175 -12.11 -0.12 -7.37
CA GLU A 175 -11.68 -0.50 -8.71
C GLU A 175 -10.78 -1.72 -8.68
N PHE A 176 -9.78 -1.75 -7.79
CA PHE A 176 -8.94 -2.92 -7.57
C PHE A 176 -9.78 -4.18 -7.27
N ALA A 177 -10.72 -4.10 -6.32
CA ALA A 177 -11.59 -5.23 -5.99
C ALA A 177 -12.43 -5.73 -7.19
N SER A 178 -12.77 -4.86 -8.14
CA SER A 178 -13.53 -5.24 -9.33
C SER A 178 -12.77 -6.19 -10.27
N PHE A 179 -11.43 -6.18 -10.25
CA PHE A 179 -10.60 -7.12 -11.01
C PHE A 179 -10.48 -8.50 -10.34
N ALA A 180 -10.89 -8.62 -9.06
CA ALA A 180 -10.88 -9.84 -8.29
C ALA A 180 -12.29 -10.15 -7.71
N PRO A 181 -13.33 -10.38 -8.55
CA PRO A 181 -14.70 -10.60 -8.10
C PRO A 181 -14.89 -11.77 -7.12
N ARG A 182 -13.95 -12.74 -7.08
CA ARG A 182 -13.97 -13.85 -6.12
C ARG A 182 -13.37 -13.46 -4.75
N ALA A 183 -12.73 -12.31 -4.64
CA ALA A 183 -12.19 -11.82 -3.39
C ALA A 183 -13.31 -11.24 -2.52
N ARG A 184 -13.24 -11.50 -1.21
CA ARG A 184 -14.02 -10.73 -0.26
C ARG A 184 -13.39 -9.34 -0.17
N TRP A 185 -14.22 -8.30 -0.24
CA TRP A 185 -13.78 -6.92 -0.10
C TRP A 185 -14.41 -6.28 1.14
N VAL A 186 -13.57 -5.65 1.96
CA VAL A 186 -13.97 -4.98 3.21
C VAL A 186 -13.29 -3.61 3.29
N ILE A 187 -14.06 -2.60 3.66
CA ILE A 187 -13.53 -1.31 4.12
C ILE A 187 -13.66 -1.26 5.64
N LEU A 188 -12.57 -0.90 6.31
CA LEU A 188 -12.55 -0.56 7.72
C LEU A 188 -12.87 0.93 7.86
N GLU A 189 -13.92 1.24 8.61
CA GLU A 189 -14.62 2.53 8.54
C GLU A 189 -13.99 3.63 9.39
N ARG A 190 -12.94 3.34 10.18
CA ARG A 190 -12.26 4.29 11.07
C ARG A 190 -10.73 4.20 10.95
N SER A 191 -10.24 3.97 9.75
CA SER A 191 -8.80 3.86 9.45
C SER A 191 -8.44 4.43 8.09
N GLY A 192 -7.18 4.83 7.97
CA GLY A 192 -6.49 5.15 6.73
C GLY A 192 -5.67 3.98 6.20
N ALA A 193 -4.45 4.25 5.75
CA ALA A 193 -3.53 3.24 5.23
C ALA A 193 -3.12 2.22 6.31
N PHE A 194 -3.05 2.63 7.57
CA PHE A 194 -2.51 1.83 8.67
C PHE A 194 -3.60 1.25 9.56
N ALA A 195 -4.52 0.45 8.99
CA ALA A 195 -5.60 -0.17 9.76
C ALA A 195 -5.11 -1.05 10.94
N HIS A 196 -3.90 -1.61 10.86
CA HIS A 196 -3.29 -2.35 11.97
C HIS A 196 -2.86 -1.46 13.14
N VAL A 197 -2.76 -0.14 12.94
CA VAL A 197 -2.51 0.87 13.98
C VAL A 197 -3.82 1.48 14.48
N GLU A 198 -4.76 1.78 13.57
CA GLU A 198 -5.96 2.55 13.88
C GLU A 198 -7.16 1.69 14.28
N GLU A 199 -7.31 0.50 13.70
CA GLU A 199 -8.41 -0.44 13.98
C GLU A 199 -7.91 -1.88 14.23
N PRO A 200 -6.93 -2.10 15.13
CA PRO A 200 -6.31 -3.42 15.31
C PRO A 200 -7.31 -4.52 15.71
N ALA A 201 -8.28 -4.19 16.58
CA ALA A 201 -9.30 -5.15 17.02
C ALA A 201 -10.19 -5.61 15.86
N ALA A 202 -10.67 -4.67 15.04
CA ALA A 202 -11.52 -4.98 13.89
C ALA A 202 -10.75 -5.74 12.80
N LEU A 203 -9.52 -5.31 12.48
CA LEU A 203 -8.66 -6.00 11.53
C LEU A 203 -8.36 -7.43 11.99
N PHE A 204 -7.91 -7.63 13.23
CA PHE A 204 -7.57 -8.97 13.70
C PHE A 204 -8.79 -9.88 13.85
N ALA A 205 -9.96 -9.35 14.19
CA ALA A 205 -11.20 -10.13 14.16
C ALA A 205 -11.52 -10.60 12.73
N LEU A 206 -11.45 -9.70 11.75
CA LEU A 206 -11.65 -10.01 10.33
C LEU A 206 -10.65 -11.06 9.82
N LEU A 207 -9.36 -10.93 10.16
CA LEU A 207 -8.34 -11.90 9.77
C LEU A 207 -8.59 -13.29 10.38
N ARG A 208 -8.93 -13.37 11.68
CA ARG A 208 -9.24 -14.64 12.35
C ARG A 208 -10.47 -15.31 11.74
N GLU A 209 -11.51 -14.53 11.45
CA GLU A 209 -12.72 -15.02 10.78
C GLU A 209 -12.39 -15.59 9.40
N PHE A 210 -11.65 -14.84 8.59
CA PHE A 210 -11.25 -15.23 7.24
C PHE A 210 -10.36 -16.49 7.25
N PHE A 211 -9.37 -16.56 8.14
CA PHE A 211 -8.47 -17.71 8.24
C PHE A 211 -9.15 -18.98 8.76
N ALA A 212 -10.22 -18.83 9.55
CA ALA A 212 -11.04 -19.95 10.00
C ALA A 212 -11.98 -20.51 8.91
N GLY A 213 -12.04 -19.89 7.72
CA GLY A 213 -12.91 -20.32 6.63
C GLY A 213 -14.39 -20.09 6.90
N LYS A 214 -14.75 -19.23 7.85
CA LYS A 214 -16.14 -18.86 8.11
C LYS A 214 -16.57 -17.88 7.02
N THR A 215 -17.38 -18.32 6.08
CA THR A 215 -18.01 -17.42 5.11
C THR A 215 -19.17 -16.73 5.85
N THR A 216 -19.02 -15.46 6.19
CA THR A 216 -20.18 -14.63 6.53
C THR A 216 -21.02 -14.46 5.27
N THR A 217 -22.10 -15.22 5.18
CA THR A 217 -23.19 -15.01 4.22
C THR A 217 -23.63 -13.55 4.34
N ARG A 218 -23.50 -12.80 3.25
CA ARG A 218 -24.11 -11.48 3.10
C ARG A 218 -25.60 -11.61 2.85
#